data_AF-A0A4R2PV08-F1
#
_entry.id   AF-A0A4R2PV08-F1
#
_cell.length_a   1.000
_cell.length_b   1.000
_cell.length_c   1.000
_cell.angle_alpha   90.00
_cell.angle_beta   90.00
_cell.angle_gamma   90.00
#
_symmetry.space_group_name_H-M   'P 1'
#
loop_
_entity.id
_entity.type
_entity.pdbx_description
1 polymer ?
#
loop_
_entity_poly.entity_id
_entity_poly.type
_entity_poly.pdbx_seq_one_letter_code
_entity_poly.pdbx_strand_id
1 'polypeptide(L)' 'MTKGPGRGDHKVRLFLSLLGLGGVLVAGIVRGFDGAATVEVLGIAGLFFGGTALWSARALTRREDD' A
#
# COMPACT_ATOMS: atom_id res chain seq x y z
N MET A 1 -20.22 19.99 9.52
CA MET A 1 -20.39 18.93 8.50
C MET A 1 -19.03 18.26 8.33
N THR A 2 -18.80 17.13 8.99
CA THR A 2 -17.53 16.39 8.84
C THR A 2 -17.52 15.79 7.44
N LYS A 3 -16.77 16.42 6.52
CA LYS A 3 -16.42 15.83 5.23
C LYS A 3 -15.54 14.62 5.53
N GLY A 4 -16.14 13.43 5.61
CA GLY A 4 -15.38 12.19 5.51
C GLY A 4 -14.56 12.22 4.21
N PRO A 5 -13.37 11.58 4.18
CA PRO A 5 -12.47 11.63 3.04
C PRO A 5 -13.22 11.30 1.74
N GLY A 6 -13.02 12.14 0.73
CA GLY A 6 -13.69 12.00 -0.56
C GLY A 6 -13.23 10.74 -1.29
N ARG A 7 -14.03 10.26 -2.25
CA ARG A 7 -13.66 9.11 -3.11
C ARG A 7 -12.28 9.31 -3.78
N GLY A 8 -11.90 10.56 -4.04
CA GLY A 8 -10.58 10.92 -4.57
C GLY A 8 -9.43 10.64 -3.60
N ASP A 9 -9.58 10.93 -2.32
CA ASP A 9 -8.53 10.75 -1.30
C ASP A 9 -8.17 9.27 -1.09
N HIS A 10 -9.16 8.37 -1.17
CA HIS A 10 -8.91 6.93 -1.11
C HIS A 10 -8.26 6.38 -2.37
N LYS A 11 -8.61 6.89 -3.57
CA LYS A 11 -7.92 6.52 -4.81
C LYS A 11 -6.45 6.96 -4.80
N VAL A 12 -6.14 8.16 -4.31
CA VAL A 12 -4.76 8.65 -4.17
C VAL A 12 -3.99 7.80 -3.16
N ARG A 13 -4.56 7.48 -1.99
CA ARG A 13 -3.92 6.58 -1.01
C ARG A 13 -3.66 5.18 -1.61
N LEU A 14 -4.62 4.65 -2.36
CA LEU A 14 -4.47 3.35 -3.02
C LEU A 14 -3.36 3.40 -4.07
N PHE A 15 -3.34 4.41 -4.93
CA PHE A 15 -2.32 4.60 -5.97
C PHE A 15 -0.91 4.74 -5.37
N LEU A 16 -0.75 5.61 -4.36
CA LEU A 16 0.53 5.79 -3.67
C LEU A 16 0.98 4.51 -2.96
N SER A 17 0.06 3.77 -2.35
CA SER A 17 0.38 2.49 -1.72
C SER A 17 0.81 1.44 -2.74
N LEU A 18 0.18 1.40 -3.92
CA LEU A 18 0.57 0.50 -5.00
C LEU A 18 1.93 0.88 -5.59
N LEU A 19 2.23 2.17 -5.76
CA LEU A 19 3.58 2.62 -6.17
C LEU A 19 4.64 2.25 -5.13
N GLY A 20 4.36 2.48 -3.84
CA GLY A 20 5.26 2.08 -2.75
C GLY A 20 5.48 0.57 -2.71
N LEU A 21 4.41 -0.22 -2.82
CA LEU A 21 4.49 -1.68 -2.82
C LEU A 21 5.22 -2.23 -4.05
N GLY A 22 4.97 -1.66 -5.22
CA GLY A 22 5.70 -1.96 -6.45
C GLY A 22 7.19 -1.62 -6.32
N GLY A 23 7.51 -0.47 -5.73
CA GLY A 23 8.88 -0.07 -5.44
C GLY A 23 9.60 -1.02 -4.49
N VAL A 24 8.93 -1.50 -3.43
CA VAL A 24 9.46 -2.51 -2.49
C VAL A 24 9.75 -3.83 -3.22
N LEU A 25 8.83 -4.29 -4.07
CA LEU A 25 9.02 -5.51 -4.87
C LEU A 25 10.20 -5.37 -5.85
N VAL A 26 10.25 -4.27 -6.60
CA VAL A 26 11.35 -3.99 -7.54
C VAL A 26 12.68 -3.90 -6.80
N ALA A 27 12.73 -3.22 -5.64
CA ALA A 27 13.92 -3.14 -4.82
C ALA A 27 14.37 -4.53 -4.34
N GLY A 28 13.45 -5.40 -3.91
CA GLY A 28 13.75 -6.78 -3.53
C GLY A 28 14.29 -7.62 -4.68
N ILE A 29 13.75 -7.47 -5.90
CA ILE A 29 14.21 -8.19 -7.09
C ILE A 29 15.58 -7.70 -7.55
N VAL A 30 15.79 -6.38 -7.61
CA VAL A 30 17.02 -5.77 -8.14
C VAL A 30 18.19 -5.90 -7.17
N ARG A 31 17.94 -5.69 -5.86
CA ARG A 31 18.99 -5.70 -4.82
C ARG A 31 19.17 -7.05 -4.15
N GLY A 32 18.19 -7.95 -4.28
CA GLY A 32 18.17 -9.22 -3.57
C GLY A 32 17.87 -9.06 -2.08
N PHE A 33 17.68 -10.21 -1.40
CA PHE A 33 17.42 -10.28 0.03
C PHE A 33 18.70 -10.63 0.79
N ASP A 34 19.68 -9.73 0.77
CA ASP A 34 20.95 -9.97 1.44
C ASP A 34 20.96 -9.38 2.85
N GLY A 35 21.13 -10.24 3.86
CA GLY A 35 21.14 -9.87 5.27
C GLY A 35 19.76 -9.68 5.91
N ALA A 36 19.69 -9.92 7.23
CA ALA A 36 18.47 -9.81 8.02
C ALA A 36 17.82 -8.42 7.94
N ALA A 37 18.63 -7.35 7.91
CA ALA A 37 18.15 -5.97 7.83
C ALA A 37 17.36 -5.70 6.53
N THR A 38 17.81 -6.22 5.39
CA THR A 38 17.12 -6.02 4.11
C THR A 38 15.75 -6.72 4.12
N VAL A 39 15.70 -7.94 4.66
CA VAL A 39 14.45 -8.71 4.80
C VAL A 39 13.48 -7.99 5.74
N GLU A 40 13.97 -7.45 6.86
CA GLU A 40 13.16 -6.75 7.84
C GLU A 40 12.57 -5.45 7.27
N VAL A 41 13.38 -4.66 6.56
CA VAL A 41 12.94 -3.43 5.90
C VAL A 41 11.92 -3.73 4.78
N LEU A 42 12.20 -4.72 3.93
CA LEU A 42 11.27 -5.12 2.87
C LEU A 42 9.98 -5.72 3.44
N GLY A 43 10.07 -6.47 4.54
CA GLY A 43 8.93 -7.02 5.25
C GLY A 43 8.05 -5.94 5.86
N ILE A 44 8.62 -5.00 6.61
CA ILE A 44 7.87 -3.88 7.22
C ILE A 44 7.30 -2.96 6.14
N ALA A 45 8.09 -2.62 5.12
CA ALA A 45 7.61 -1.78 4.02
C ALA A 45 6.50 -2.48 3.23
N GLY A 46 6.65 -3.77 2.93
CA GLY A 46 5.63 -4.59 2.28
C GLY A 46 4.34 -4.67 3.09
N LEU A 47 4.43 -4.88 4.40
CA LEU A 47 3.26 -4.88 5.30
C LEU A 47 2.61 -3.50 5.41
N PHE A 48 3.39 -2.42 5.48
CA PHE A 48 2.89 -1.06 5.60
C PHE A 48 2.15 -0.63 4.31
N PHE A 49 2.81 -0.74 3.16
CA PHE A 49 2.23 -0.38 1.88
C PHE A 49 1.14 -1.36 1.45
N GLY A 50 1.34 -2.65 1.64
CA GLY A 50 0.36 -3.70 1.35
C GLY A 50 -0.89 -3.61 2.22
N GLY A 51 -0.73 -3.40 3.53
CA GLY A 51 -1.83 -3.19 4.46
C GLY A 51 -2.63 -1.92 4.15
N THR A 52 -1.94 -0.83 3.81
CA THR A 52 -2.59 0.43 3.41
C THR A 52 -3.31 0.30 2.06
N ALA A 53 -2.74 -0.43 1.10
CA ALA A 53 -3.37 -0.74 -0.17
C ALA A 53 -4.63 -1.60 0.03
N LEU A 54 -4.55 -2.66 0.82
CA LEU A 54 -5.68 -3.55 1.10
C LEU A 54 -6.81 -2.81 1.84
N TRP A 55 -6.47 -1.97 2.81
CA TRP A 55 -7.47 -1.16 3.53
C TRP A 55 -8.14 -0.14 2.60
N SER A 56 -7.36 0.53 1.74
CA SER A 56 -7.90 1.49 0.77
C SER A 56 -8.75 0.81 -0.30
N ALA A 57 -8.34 -0.37 -0.79
CA ALA A 57 -9.10 -1.17 -1.74
C ALA A 57 -10.42 -1.66 -1.11
N ARG A 58 -10.37 -2.19 0.11
CA ARG A 58 -11.57 -2.63 0.85
C ARG A 58 -12.54 -1.47 1.13
N ALA A 59 -12.03 -0.27 1.40
CA ALA A 59 -12.86 0.92 1.57
C ALA A 59 -13.47 1.42 0.24
N LEU A 60 -12.82 1.18 -0.90
CA LEU A 60 -13.37 1.45 -2.23
C LEU A 60 -14.46 0.44 -2.61
N THR A 61 -14.23 -0.86 -2.38
CA THR A 61 -15.16 -1.96 -2.72
C THR A 61 -16.41 -1.98 -1.84
N ARG A 62 -16.34 -1.50 -0.59
CA ARG A 62 -17.52 -1.38 0.30
C ARG A 62 -18.55 -0.30 -0.11
N ARG A 63 -18.45 0.29 -1.31
CA ARG A 63 -19.34 1.35 -1.81
C ARG A 63 -19.87 1.10 -3.24
N GLU A 64 -20.06 -0.17 -3.60
CA GLU A 64 -20.93 -0.55 -4.73
C GLU A 64 -22.35 -0.99 -4.28
N ASP A 65 -22.63 -1.02 -2.97
CA ASP A 65 -23.92 -1.45 -2.41
C ASP A 65 -24.79 -0.33 -1.77
N ASP A 66 -24.60 0.94 -2.14
CA ASP A 66 -25.54 2.05 -1.80
C ASP A 66 -25.82 2.94 -3.01
#